data_AF-A0A2N3CAC7-F1
#
_entry.id   AF-A0A2N3CAC7-F1
#
_cell.length_a   1.000
_cell.length_b   1.000
_cell.length_c   1.000
_cell.angle_alpha   90.00
_cell.angle_beta   90.00
_cell.angle_gamma   90.00
#
_symmetry.space_group_name_H-M   'P 1'
#
loop_
_entity.id
_entity.type
_entity.pdbx_description
1 polymer ?
#
loop_
_entity_poly.entity_id
_entity_poly.type
_entity_poly.pdbx_seq_one_letter_code
_entity_poly.pdbx_strand_id
1 'polypeptide(L)'
;MESASITGGLIRYVDHAGGQETVLSDADLTLGLPGLAGRATLEGSARFNGAPVMLSVMLDGVEQMLAGTVRPVEFRLETGGNTVAFTGRAGADPVAAEGRLEADLRDLASLLALAGQPPVDLPKGLGRERIALSGDMTLAGAERVFLRGGTLRLDSNTIRADVDVSLAGARPRLVAQLVADTFDLSGLAGGGGDTAGGGSAGWPKEAIDVSGLSAADAEVALSAQAVRFGDFALGATDI
;
A
#
# COMPACT_ATOMS: atom_id res chain seq x y z
N MET A 1 0.63 36.07 6.76
CA MET A 1 0.69 34.62 6.53
C MET A 1 0.92 33.99 7.88
N GLU A 2 0.05 33.10 8.31
CA GLU A 2 0.30 32.31 9.52
C GLU A 2 1.07 31.06 9.12
N SER A 3 2.12 30.78 9.87
CA SER A 3 2.93 29.57 9.72
C SER A 3 3.27 29.05 11.10
N ALA A 4 3.18 27.74 11.28
CA ALA A 4 3.59 27.07 12.50
C ALA A 4 4.68 26.05 12.17
N SER A 5 5.68 25.93 13.04
CA SER A 5 6.76 24.97 12.86
C SER A 5 7.07 24.20 14.13
N ILE A 6 7.38 22.92 13.98
CA ILE A 6 7.95 22.04 14.99
C ILE A 6 9.35 21.65 14.51
N THR A 7 10.33 21.60 15.41
CA THR A 7 11.72 21.22 15.08
C THR A 7 12.28 20.27 16.12
N GLY A 8 12.83 19.14 15.70
CA GLY A 8 13.39 18.09 16.57
C GLY A 8 12.37 17.53 17.57
N GLY A 9 11.09 17.55 17.21
CA GLY A 9 9.99 17.18 18.09
C GLY A 9 9.86 15.67 18.29
N LEU A 10 9.14 15.30 19.36
CA LEU A 10 8.64 13.95 19.58
C LEU A 10 7.12 13.98 19.46
N ILE A 11 6.57 13.26 18.47
CA ILE A 11 5.12 13.13 18.30
C ILE A 11 4.73 11.74 18.76
N ARG A 12 3.78 11.68 19.69
CA ARG A 12 3.20 10.43 20.18
C ARG A 12 1.71 10.43 19.86
N TYR A 13 1.29 9.46 19.07
CA TYR A 13 -0.11 9.16 18.80
C TYR A 13 -0.51 7.89 19.55
N VAL A 14 -1.58 7.96 20.34
CA VAL A 14 -2.11 6.81 21.08
C VAL A 14 -3.49 6.52 20.50
N ASP A 15 -3.61 5.39 19.82
CA ASP A 15 -4.91 4.88 19.40
C ASP A 15 -5.62 4.28 20.61
N HIS A 16 -6.67 4.96 21.07
CA HIS A 16 -7.47 4.49 22.20
C HIS A 16 -8.40 3.32 21.85
N ALA A 17 -8.67 3.05 20.57
CA ALA A 17 -9.47 1.92 20.13
C ALA A 17 -8.62 0.64 20.01
N GLY A 18 -7.43 0.75 19.40
CA GLY A 18 -6.50 -0.37 19.21
C GLY A 18 -5.44 -0.54 20.31
N GLY A 19 -5.30 0.42 21.22
CA GLY A 19 -4.26 0.42 22.27
C GLY A 19 -2.83 0.57 21.74
N GLN A 20 -2.65 0.87 20.45
CA GLN A 20 -1.34 1.05 19.84
C GLN A 20 -0.79 2.45 20.07
N GLU A 21 0.49 2.52 20.40
CA GLU A 21 1.25 3.75 20.46
C GLU A 21 2.15 3.87 19.23
N THR A 22 2.07 5.00 18.55
CA THR A 22 2.95 5.37 17.44
C THR A 22 3.80 6.56 17.86
N VAL A 23 5.12 6.41 17.73
CA VAL A 23 6.09 7.45 18.08
C VAL A 23 6.88 7.86 16.83
N LEU A 24 6.89 9.17 16.57
CA LEU A 24 7.75 9.81 15.57
C LEU A 24 8.79 10.65 16.31
N SER A 25 10.07 10.32 16.13
CA SER A 25 11.18 11.10 16.69
C SER A 25 11.79 12.02 15.65
N ASP A 26 12.60 12.98 16.09
CA ASP A 26 13.30 13.95 15.22
C ASP A 26 12.33 14.63 14.23
N ALA A 27 11.12 14.94 14.71
CA ALA A 27 10.05 15.45 13.88
C ALA A 27 10.25 16.95 13.60
N ASP A 28 10.41 17.27 12.32
CA ASP A 28 10.40 18.62 11.80
C ASP A 28 9.12 18.79 10.96
N LEU A 29 8.23 19.69 11.35
CA LEU A 29 6.97 19.94 10.65
C LEU A 29 6.83 21.44 10.36
N THR A 30 6.37 21.80 9.17
CA THR A 30 6.05 23.17 8.80
C THR A 30 4.64 23.22 8.21
N LEU A 31 3.74 23.90 8.92
CA LEU A 31 2.40 24.22 8.46
C LEU A 31 2.39 25.64 7.90
N GLY A 32 1.99 25.78 6.63
CA GLY A 32 1.64 27.05 6.00
C GLY A 32 0.12 27.19 5.95
N LEU A 33 -0.42 28.25 6.57
CA LEU A 33 -1.86 28.51 6.59
C LEU A 33 -2.12 30.01 6.37
N PRO A 34 -2.22 30.48 5.12
CA PRO A 34 -2.49 31.88 4.82
C PRO A 34 -3.85 32.36 5.37
N GLY A 35 -4.80 31.44 5.51
CA GLY A 35 -6.13 31.60 6.10
C GLY A 35 -6.93 30.31 5.95
N LEU A 36 -8.00 30.14 6.73
CA LEU A 36 -8.78 28.89 6.76
C LEU A 36 -9.51 28.60 5.44
N ALA A 37 -9.94 29.63 4.72
CA ALA A 37 -10.55 29.47 3.39
C ALA A 37 -9.51 29.28 2.26
N GLY A 38 -8.22 29.42 2.57
CA GLY A 38 -7.14 29.34 1.60
C GLY A 38 -6.51 27.95 1.49
N ARG A 39 -5.46 27.87 0.67
CA ARG A 39 -4.62 26.68 0.53
C ARG A 39 -3.71 26.52 1.75
N ALA A 40 -3.90 25.43 2.48
CA ALA A 40 -3.00 24.98 3.52
C ALA A 40 -1.96 24.01 2.96
N THR A 41 -0.73 24.09 3.48
CA THR A 41 0.35 23.15 3.15
C THR A 41 0.97 22.62 4.44
N LEU A 42 1.27 21.34 4.50
CA LEU A 42 2.02 20.72 5.58
C LEU A 42 3.20 19.96 4.97
N GLU A 43 4.41 20.37 5.33
CA GLU A 43 5.63 19.66 5.01
C GLU A 43 6.20 19.06 6.29
N GLY A 44 6.72 17.85 6.22
CA GLY A 44 7.21 17.15 7.39
C GLY A 44 8.29 16.13 7.11
N SER A 45 9.20 15.98 8.07
CA SER A 45 10.11 14.85 8.18
C SER A 45 10.15 14.34 9.60
N ALA A 46 10.30 13.03 9.77
CA ALA A 46 10.50 12.42 11.09
C ALA A 46 11.22 11.08 10.94
N ARG A 47 11.47 10.42 12.08
CA ARG A 47 11.87 9.02 12.13
C ARG A 47 10.75 8.21 12.74
N PHE A 48 10.24 7.24 11.98
CA PHE A 48 9.27 6.25 12.44
C PHE A 48 10.00 4.92 12.59
N ASN A 49 9.97 4.29 13.77
CA ASN A 49 10.73 3.06 14.05
C ASN A 49 12.20 3.12 13.59
N GLY A 50 12.83 4.29 13.71
CA GLY A 50 14.22 4.55 13.32
C GLY A 50 14.47 4.77 11.81
N ALA A 51 13.46 4.63 10.95
CA ALA A 51 13.57 4.92 9.52
C ALA A 51 13.06 6.34 9.18
N PRO A 52 13.72 7.05 8.26
CA PRO A 52 13.28 8.38 7.84
C PRO A 52 11.96 8.31 7.06
N VAL A 53 11.05 9.21 7.39
CA VAL A 53 9.78 9.42 6.70
C VAL A 53 9.66 10.89 6.31
N MET A 54 9.18 11.16 5.10
CA MET A 54 8.89 12.52 4.61
C MET A 54 7.43 12.59 4.16
N LEU A 55 6.75 13.66 4.52
CA LEU A 55 5.34 13.91 4.26
C LEU A 55 5.17 15.28 3.63
N SER A 56 4.39 15.35 2.55
CA SER A 56 3.87 16.60 1.99
C SER A 56 2.35 16.48 1.84
N VAL A 57 1.62 17.49 2.29
CA VAL A 57 0.18 17.59 2.16
C VAL A 57 -0.19 18.99 1.70
N MET A 58 -1.09 19.08 0.73
CA MET A 58 -1.75 20.31 0.33
C MET A 58 -3.25 20.12 0.42
N LEU A 59 -3.95 21.08 1.02
CA LEU A 59 -5.40 21.07 1.17
C LEU A 59 -5.95 22.44 0.81
N ASP A 60 -6.95 22.46 -0.08
CA ASP A 60 -7.60 23.71 -0.50
C ASP A 60 -8.91 23.96 0.25
N GLY A 61 -8.90 24.89 1.19
CA GLY A 61 -10.09 25.30 1.95
C GLY A 61 -10.34 24.45 3.20
N VAL A 62 -9.51 24.65 4.23
CA VAL A 62 -9.63 23.99 5.55
C VAL A 62 -11.00 24.26 6.18
N GLU A 63 -11.47 25.50 6.13
CA GLU A 63 -12.78 25.90 6.66
C GLU A 63 -13.92 25.09 6.03
N GLN A 64 -13.89 24.95 4.71
CA GLN A 64 -14.93 24.23 3.98
C GLN A 64 -14.85 22.72 4.25
N MET A 65 -13.65 22.17 4.48
CA MET A 65 -13.52 20.77 4.90
C MET A 65 -14.11 20.55 6.29
N LEU A 66 -13.81 21.45 7.24
CA LEU A 66 -14.37 21.41 8.60
C LEU A 66 -15.90 21.60 8.60
N ALA A 67 -16.44 22.30 7.59
CA ALA A 67 -17.87 22.41 7.35
C ALA A 67 -18.49 21.18 6.66
N GLY A 68 -17.73 20.08 6.49
CA GLY A 68 -18.22 18.81 5.93
C GLY A 68 -18.21 18.73 4.41
N THR A 69 -17.54 19.64 3.71
CA THR A 69 -17.43 19.58 2.24
C THR A 69 -16.16 18.83 1.82
N VAL A 70 -16.25 18.08 0.73
CA VAL A 70 -15.10 17.41 0.12
C VAL A 70 -14.23 18.44 -0.60
N ARG A 71 -12.93 18.47 -0.33
CA ARG A 71 -11.97 19.49 -0.78
C ARG A 71 -10.80 18.91 -1.57
N PRO A 72 -10.22 19.66 -2.52
CA PRO A 72 -9.00 19.25 -3.20
C PRO A 72 -7.87 18.96 -2.20
N VAL A 73 -7.21 17.83 -2.38
CA VAL A 73 -6.07 17.40 -1.56
C VAL A 73 -4.99 16.78 -2.44
N GLU A 74 -3.75 17.08 -2.11
CA GLU A 74 -2.57 16.36 -2.58
C GLU A 74 -1.84 15.81 -1.36
N PHE A 75 -1.41 14.56 -1.44
CA PHE A 75 -0.67 13.88 -0.38
C PHE A 75 0.50 13.15 -1.00
N ARG A 76 1.66 13.22 -0.35
CA ARG A 76 2.85 12.47 -0.73
C ARG A 76 3.58 12.00 0.52
N LEU A 77 3.92 10.72 0.54
CA LEU A 77 4.70 10.07 1.59
C LEU A 77 5.90 9.39 0.96
N GLU A 78 7.08 9.59 1.54
CA GLU A 78 8.32 8.94 1.10
C GLU A 78 9.04 8.30 2.29
N THR A 79 9.52 7.07 2.11
CA THR A 79 10.33 6.39 3.12
C THR A 79 11.13 5.24 2.51
N GLY A 80 12.42 5.14 2.82
CA GLY A 80 13.27 4.02 2.36
C GLY A 80 13.29 3.82 0.84
N GLY A 81 13.18 4.89 0.04
CA GLY A 81 13.10 4.79 -1.43
C GLY A 81 11.72 4.39 -1.97
N ASN A 82 10.73 4.20 -1.09
CA ASN A 82 9.33 3.98 -1.43
C ASN A 82 8.59 5.31 -1.46
N THR A 83 7.62 5.43 -2.35
CA THR A 83 6.77 6.62 -2.48
C THR A 83 5.30 6.22 -2.59
N VAL A 84 4.43 6.99 -1.95
CA VAL A 84 2.98 6.94 -2.10
C VAL A 84 2.48 8.35 -2.35
N ALA A 85 1.69 8.55 -3.39
CA ALA A 85 1.12 9.82 -3.76
C ALA A 85 -0.37 9.69 -4.03
N PHE A 86 -1.13 10.71 -3.65
CA PHE A 86 -2.55 10.83 -3.93
C PHE A 86 -2.86 12.25 -4.41
N THR A 87 -3.69 12.35 -5.43
CA THR A 87 -4.18 13.64 -5.96
C THR A 87 -5.66 13.52 -6.26
N GLY A 88 -6.46 14.34 -5.60
CA GLY A 88 -7.90 14.26 -5.75
C GLY A 88 -8.63 15.15 -4.78
N ARG A 89 -9.68 14.62 -4.18
CA ARG A 89 -10.47 15.32 -3.18
C ARG A 89 -10.73 14.43 -1.97
N ALA A 90 -10.82 15.02 -0.78
CA ALA A 90 -11.15 14.31 0.45
C ALA A 90 -12.08 15.12 1.36
N GLY A 91 -12.88 14.42 2.16
CA GLY A 91 -13.72 14.94 3.23
C GLY A 91 -13.39 14.26 4.55
N ALA A 92 -13.52 14.99 5.65
CA ALA A 92 -13.24 14.48 6.99
C ALA A 92 -14.51 13.99 7.72
N ASP A 93 -15.66 14.60 7.45
CA ASP A 93 -16.95 14.21 8.03
C ASP A 93 -18.10 14.48 7.03
N PRO A 94 -18.66 13.44 6.37
CA PRO A 94 -18.22 12.05 6.45
C PRO A 94 -16.83 11.85 5.83
N VAL A 95 -16.10 10.85 6.30
CA VAL A 95 -14.83 10.43 5.70
C VAL A 95 -15.08 9.97 4.26
N ALA A 96 -14.42 10.60 3.30
CA ALA A 96 -14.47 10.22 1.90
C ALA A 96 -13.21 10.68 1.19
N ALA A 97 -12.81 9.97 0.14
CA ALA A 97 -11.78 10.44 -0.77
C ALA A 97 -12.01 9.91 -2.18
N GLU A 98 -11.65 10.67 -3.19
CA GLU A 98 -11.73 10.25 -4.60
C GLU A 98 -10.57 10.90 -5.36
N GLY A 99 -9.79 10.10 -6.09
CA GLY A 99 -8.66 10.62 -6.85
C GLY A 99 -7.70 9.57 -7.37
N ARG A 100 -6.59 10.05 -7.94
CA ARG A 100 -5.52 9.21 -8.46
C ARG A 100 -4.60 8.79 -7.32
N LEU A 101 -4.42 7.49 -7.13
CA LEU A 101 -3.42 6.90 -6.25
C LEU A 101 -2.23 6.42 -7.10
N GLU A 102 -1.02 6.71 -6.64
CA GLU A 102 0.22 6.16 -7.20
C GLU A 102 1.12 5.68 -6.05
N ALA A 103 1.65 4.47 -6.14
CA ALA A 103 2.63 3.94 -5.21
C ALA A 103 3.79 3.31 -5.99
N ASP A 104 5.01 3.56 -5.56
CA ASP A 104 6.24 2.96 -6.10
C ASP A 104 7.08 2.49 -4.92
N LEU A 105 7.06 1.18 -4.67
CA LEU A 105 7.74 0.52 -3.55
C LEU A 105 8.95 -0.23 -4.10
N ARG A 106 10.14 0.19 -3.71
CA ARG A 106 11.44 -0.37 -4.14
C ARG A 106 12.17 -1.10 -3.01
N ASP A 107 11.69 -0.94 -1.79
CA ASP A 107 12.21 -1.58 -0.60
C ASP A 107 11.04 -1.96 0.31
N LEU A 108 10.35 -3.04 -0.08
CA LEU A 108 9.26 -3.61 0.71
C LEU A 108 9.74 -4.09 2.09
N ALA A 109 10.97 -4.57 2.20
CA ALA A 109 11.53 -5.03 3.47
C ALA A 109 11.60 -3.89 4.50
N SER A 110 12.05 -2.70 4.08
CA SER A 110 12.02 -1.51 4.93
C SER A 110 10.60 -1.09 5.33
N LEU A 111 9.59 -1.23 4.45
CA LEU A 111 8.19 -0.96 4.78
C LEU A 111 7.61 -1.97 5.78
N LEU A 112 7.90 -3.26 5.60
CA LEU A 112 7.46 -4.30 6.53
C LEU A 112 8.10 -4.11 7.90
N ALA A 113 9.40 -3.80 7.95
CA ALA A 113 10.09 -3.46 9.19
C ALA A 113 9.46 -2.24 9.88
N LEU A 114 9.08 -1.21 9.12
CA LEU A 114 8.34 -0.05 9.62
C LEU A 114 6.98 -0.43 10.21
N ALA A 115 6.27 -1.36 9.59
CA ALA A 115 5.00 -1.89 10.06
C ALA A 115 5.14 -2.94 11.19
N GLY A 116 6.36 -3.21 11.66
CA GLY A 116 6.65 -4.26 12.64
C GLY A 116 6.38 -5.68 12.13
N GLN A 117 6.30 -5.85 10.82
CA GLN A 117 6.08 -7.14 10.16
C GLN A 117 7.42 -7.81 9.83
N PRO A 118 7.50 -9.15 9.89
CA PRO A 118 8.68 -9.86 9.44
C PRO A 118 8.91 -9.62 7.93
N PRO A 119 10.16 -9.62 7.46
CA PRO A 119 10.44 -9.51 6.04
C PRO A 119 9.83 -10.69 5.28
N VAL A 120 9.26 -10.41 4.12
CA VAL A 120 8.74 -11.43 3.20
C VAL A 120 9.73 -11.56 2.04
N ASP A 121 10.24 -12.77 1.80
CA ASP A 121 11.03 -13.06 0.61
C ASP A 121 10.09 -13.39 -0.56
N LEU A 122 9.88 -12.39 -1.42
CA LEU A 122 9.06 -12.56 -2.61
C LEU A 122 9.91 -13.19 -3.74
N PRO A 123 9.38 -14.16 -4.49
CA PRO A 123 10.02 -14.63 -5.71
C PRO A 123 10.18 -13.50 -6.74
N LYS A 124 11.19 -13.60 -7.60
CA LYS A 124 11.32 -12.71 -8.77
C LYS A 124 10.06 -12.79 -9.64
N GLY A 125 9.57 -11.65 -10.11
CA GLY A 125 8.31 -11.53 -10.84
C GLY A 125 7.09 -11.27 -9.95
N LEU A 126 7.24 -11.38 -8.63
CA LEU A 126 6.16 -11.13 -7.65
C LEU A 126 6.39 -9.87 -6.82
N GLY A 127 7.28 -8.97 -7.26
CA GLY A 127 7.52 -7.69 -6.59
C GLY A 127 8.68 -7.72 -5.61
N ARG A 128 9.66 -8.60 -5.85
CA ARG A 128 10.89 -8.69 -5.04
C ARG A 128 11.75 -7.43 -5.17
N GLU A 129 11.84 -6.88 -6.37
CA GLU A 129 12.65 -5.71 -6.69
C GLU A 129 11.82 -4.43 -6.69
N ARG A 130 10.60 -4.48 -7.21
CA ARG A 130 9.72 -3.32 -7.28
C ARG A 130 8.24 -3.71 -7.33
N ILE A 131 7.44 -3.02 -6.52
CA ILE A 131 5.99 -3.04 -6.60
C ILE A 131 5.54 -1.62 -6.96
N ALA A 132 4.88 -1.44 -8.09
CA ALA A 132 4.27 -0.15 -8.43
C ALA A 132 2.78 -0.30 -8.69
N LEU A 133 1.97 0.55 -8.07
CA LEU A 133 0.52 0.57 -8.22
C LEU A 133 0.09 1.95 -8.70
N SER A 134 -0.85 2.01 -9.63
CA SER A 134 -1.53 3.26 -9.97
C SER A 134 -2.97 3.00 -10.32
N GLY A 135 -3.89 3.91 -10.02
CA GLY A 135 -5.30 3.77 -10.38
C GLY A 135 -6.18 4.84 -9.75
N ASP A 136 -7.46 4.81 -10.10
CA ASP A 136 -8.46 5.72 -9.53
C ASP A 136 -9.01 5.09 -8.25
N MET A 137 -8.72 5.72 -7.11
CA MET A 137 -9.12 5.29 -5.79
C MET A 137 -10.37 6.06 -5.33
N THR A 138 -11.34 5.35 -4.78
CA THR A 138 -12.50 5.92 -4.07
C THR A 138 -12.59 5.31 -2.68
N LEU A 139 -12.60 6.16 -1.66
CA LEU A 139 -12.91 5.83 -0.27
C LEU A 139 -14.31 6.37 0.04
N ALA A 140 -15.24 5.47 0.36
CA ALA A 140 -16.63 5.79 0.69
C ALA A 140 -16.93 5.44 2.16
N GLY A 141 -16.90 6.45 3.03
CA GLY A 141 -16.91 6.24 4.48
C GLY A 141 -15.52 5.81 4.98
N ALA A 142 -15.47 5.26 6.20
CA ALA A 142 -14.22 4.75 6.77
C ALA A 142 -13.90 3.30 6.38
N GLU A 143 -14.81 2.62 5.67
CA GLU A 143 -14.76 1.15 5.57
C GLU A 143 -14.74 0.60 4.14
N ARG A 144 -15.00 1.41 3.11
CA ARG A 144 -15.06 0.90 1.73
C ARG A 144 -14.07 1.62 0.84
N VAL A 145 -13.15 0.86 0.27
CA VAL A 145 -12.14 1.33 -0.68
C VAL A 145 -12.35 0.62 -2.01
N PHE A 146 -12.34 1.39 -3.09
CA PHE A 146 -12.43 0.90 -4.45
C PHE A 146 -11.22 1.43 -5.22
N LEU A 147 -10.58 0.57 -6.01
CA LEU A 147 -9.58 0.91 -6.98
C LEU A 147 -10.09 0.51 -8.36
N ARG A 148 -10.09 1.44 -9.30
CA ARG A 148 -10.55 1.22 -10.67
C ARG A 148 -9.48 1.58 -11.69
N GLY A 149 -9.43 0.81 -12.77
CA GLY A 149 -8.46 1.01 -13.85
C GLY A 149 -7.03 0.88 -13.36
N GLY A 150 -6.81 0.05 -12.33
CA GLY A 150 -5.52 -0.07 -11.69
C GLY A 150 -4.50 -0.73 -12.62
N THR A 151 -3.25 -0.31 -12.50
CA THR A 151 -2.09 -0.99 -13.08
C THR A 151 -1.14 -1.32 -11.94
N LEU A 152 -1.00 -2.62 -11.66
CA LEU A 152 -0.04 -3.19 -10.72
C LEU A 152 1.15 -3.72 -11.52
N ARG A 153 2.35 -3.29 -11.15
CA ARG A 153 3.61 -3.83 -11.66
C ARG A 153 4.32 -4.54 -10.53
N LEU A 154 4.67 -5.80 -10.79
CA LEU A 154 5.43 -6.67 -9.90
C LEU A 154 6.71 -7.05 -10.65
N ASP A 155 7.80 -6.34 -10.37
CA ASP A 155 9.04 -6.44 -11.13
C ASP A 155 8.81 -6.17 -12.64
N SER A 156 8.95 -7.21 -13.49
CA SER A 156 8.68 -7.16 -14.93
C SER A 156 7.21 -7.42 -15.30
N ASN A 157 6.41 -7.96 -14.39
CA ASN A 157 5.01 -8.28 -14.64
C ASN A 157 4.15 -7.04 -14.58
N THR A 158 3.23 -6.90 -15.53
CA THR A 158 2.21 -5.84 -15.54
C THR A 158 0.83 -6.47 -15.54
N ILE A 159 0.03 -6.08 -14.55
CA ILE A 159 -1.30 -6.62 -14.28
C ILE A 159 -2.27 -5.42 -14.22
N ARG A 160 -3.37 -5.48 -14.96
CA ARG A 160 -4.51 -4.59 -14.74
C ARG A 160 -5.28 -5.08 -13.53
N ALA A 161 -5.65 -4.19 -12.63
CA ALA A 161 -6.24 -4.53 -11.34
C ALA A 161 -7.43 -3.64 -11.03
N ASP A 162 -8.58 -4.26 -10.75
CA ASP A 162 -9.70 -3.61 -10.07
C ASP A 162 -9.83 -4.26 -8.69
N VAL A 163 -9.93 -3.46 -7.63
CA VAL A 163 -9.88 -3.96 -6.24
C VAL A 163 -10.98 -3.30 -5.41
N ASP A 164 -11.70 -4.10 -4.64
CA ASP A 164 -12.72 -3.69 -3.68
C ASP A 164 -12.32 -4.19 -2.30
N VAL A 165 -12.22 -3.29 -1.34
CA VAL A 165 -11.92 -3.61 0.05
C VAL A 165 -13.06 -3.11 0.92
N SER A 166 -13.64 -4.03 1.70
CA SER A 166 -14.60 -3.75 2.75
C SER A 166 -13.96 -4.07 4.09
N LEU A 167 -13.64 -3.04 4.86
CA LEU A 167 -13.11 -3.15 6.23
C LEU A 167 -14.24 -3.32 7.27
N ALA A 168 -15.50 -3.36 6.83
CA ALA A 168 -16.65 -3.52 7.71
C ALA A 168 -16.67 -4.93 8.36
N GLY A 169 -16.98 -4.97 9.66
CA GLY A 169 -17.12 -6.21 10.43
C GLY A 169 -15.82 -6.70 11.07
N ALA A 170 -15.83 -7.94 11.58
CA ALA A 170 -14.68 -8.52 12.29
C ALA A 170 -13.54 -9.00 11.37
N ARG A 171 -13.80 -9.11 10.06
CA ARG A 171 -12.84 -9.54 9.06
C ARG A 171 -12.97 -8.65 7.83
N PRO A 172 -11.88 -8.02 7.36
CA PRO A 172 -11.91 -7.29 6.11
C PRO A 172 -12.11 -8.25 4.95
N ARG A 173 -12.97 -7.87 4.00
CA ARG A 173 -13.18 -8.58 2.74
C ARG A 173 -12.48 -7.84 1.61
N LEU A 174 -11.70 -8.55 0.81
CA LEU A 174 -11.05 -8.05 -0.40
C LEU A 174 -11.59 -8.84 -1.61
N VAL A 175 -12.00 -8.13 -2.65
CA VAL A 175 -12.34 -8.70 -3.96
C VAL A 175 -11.46 -8.04 -5.00
N ALA A 176 -10.69 -8.82 -5.77
CA ALA A 176 -9.81 -8.30 -6.81
C ALA A 176 -10.04 -9.01 -8.14
N GLN A 177 -10.06 -8.23 -9.22
CA GLN A 177 -10.01 -8.73 -10.59
C GLN A 177 -8.68 -8.31 -11.20
N LEU A 178 -7.90 -9.31 -11.60
CA LEU A 178 -6.54 -9.15 -12.08
C LEU A 178 -6.47 -9.68 -13.52
N VAL A 179 -5.98 -8.85 -14.45
CA VAL A 179 -5.82 -9.23 -15.85
C VAL A 179 -4.38 -9.00 -16.29
N ALA A 180 -3.70 -10.07 -16.69
CA ALA A 180 -2.34 -10.03 -17.19
C ALA A 180 -2.26 -10.56 -18.64
N ASP A 181 -1.41 -9.94 -19.47
CA ASP A 181 -1.18 -10.46 -20.82
C ASP A 181 -0.18 -11.63 -20.78
N THR A 182 0.96 -11.41 -20.12
CA THR A 182 1.90 -12.48 -19.78
C THR A 182 2.27 -12.33 -18.32
N PHE A 183 2.10 -13.41 -17.57
CA PHE A 183 2.52 -13.46 -16.17
C PHE A 183 3.72 -14.38 -16.04
N ASP A 184 4.88 -13.79 -15.79
CA ASP A 184 6.15 -14.50 -15.65
C ASP A 184 6.37 -14.91 -14.19
N LEU A 185 6.19 -16.20 -13.94
CA LEU A 185 6.40 -16.87 -12.66
C LEU A 185 7.66 -17.75 -12.70
N SER A 186 8.59 -17.50 -13.63
CA SER A 186 9.87 -18.21 -13.68
C SER A 186 10.64 -18.15 -12.37
N GLY A 187 10.48 -17.07 -11.59
CA GLY A 187 11.06 -16.95 -10.26
C GLY A 187 10.54 -17.95 -9.23
N LEU A 188 9.33 -18.51 -9.41
CA LEU A 188 8.82 -19.60 -8.56
C LEU A 188 9.40 -20.97 -8.94
N ALA A 189 9.77 -21.17 -10.21
CA ALA A 189 10.35 -22.43 -10.66
C ALA A 189 11.73 -22.71 -10.04
N GLY A 190 12.43 -21.67 -9.57
CA GLY A 190 13.67 -21.78 -8.79
C GLY A 190 13.48 -21.99 -7.28
N GLY A 191 12.24 -21.96 -6.77
CA GLY A 191 11.92 -22.17 -5.35
C GLY A 191 11.87 -23.65 -4.94
N GLY A 192 12.13 -24.58 -5.86
CA GLY A 192 12.30 -25.99 -5.58
C GLY A 192 13.68 -26.27 -4.98
N GLY A 193 13.84 -25.98 -3.69
CA GLY A 193 14.86 -26.51 -2.79
C GLY A 193 16.25 -26.77 -3.36
N ASP A 194 17.20 -25.88 -3.06
CA ASP A 194 18.62 -26.23 -3.06
C ASP A 194 18.89 -27.22 -1.90
N THR A 195 18.60 -28.49 -2.16
CA THR A 195 19.26 -29.63 -1.50
C THR A 195 20.02 -30.39 -2.56
N ALA A 196 21.26 -29.96 -2.81
CA ALA A 196 22.26 -30.82 -3.42
C ALA A 196 22.57 -31.97 -2.45
N GLY A 197 21.80 -33.05 -2.57
CA GLY A 197 21.94 -34.28 -1.80
C GLY A 197 20.82 -35.24 -2.17
N GLY A 198 21.13 -36.21 -3.05
CA GLY A 198 20.17 -37.10 -3.67
C GLY A 198 19.23 -37.81 -2.69
N GLY A 199 17.94 -37.66 -2.96
CA GLY A 199 16.83 -38.36 -2.31
C GLY A 199 15.55 -37.69 -2.76
N SER A 200 14.62 -38.44 -3.33
CA SER A 200 13.31 -37.95 -3.78
C SER A 200 12.64 -37.12 -2.68
N ALA A 201 12.64 -35.79 -2.82
CA ALA A 201 11.90 -34.89 -1.96
C ALA A 201 10.41 -35.14 -2.23
N GLY A 202 9.85 -36.09 -1.46
CA GLY A 202 8.40 -36.23 -1.37
C GLY A 202 7.80 -34.93 -0.83
N TRP A 203 6.52 -34.72 -1.16
CA TRP A 203 5.73 -33.58 -0.70
C TRP A 203 6.04 -33.19 0.76
N PRO A 204 6.22 -31.89 1.05
CA PRO A 204 6.49 -31.43 2.40
C PRO A 204 5.44 -32.01 3.37
N LYS A 205 5.92 -32.69 4.42
CA LYS A 205 5.07 -33.31 5.45
C LYS A 205 4.82 -32.37 6.64
N GLU A 206 5.52 -31.25 6.67
CA GLU A 206 5.23 -30.17 7.62
C GLU A 206 3.90 -29.52 7.22
N ALA A 207 3.02 -29.34 8.20
CA ALA A 207 1.76 -28.66 7.98
C ALA A 207 2.07 -27.24 7.50
N ILE A 208 1.55 -26.88 6.32
CA ILE A 208 1.63 -25.52 5.83
C ILE A 208 0.88 -24.65 6.84
N ASP A 209 1.61 -23.73 7.47
CA ASP A 209 1.00 -22.78 8.39
C ASP A 209 0.16 -21.76 7.62
N VAL A 210 -1.15 -22.01 7.60
CA VAL A 210 -2.15 -21.15 6.99
C VAL A 210 -2.81 -20.22 8.00
N SER A 211 -2.31 -20.14 9.25
CA SER A 211 -2.93 -19.33 10.30
C SER A 211 -3.04 -17.84 9.91
N GLY A 212 -2.07 -17.31 9.15
CA GLY A 212 -2.10 -15.96 8.60
C GLY A 212 -3.23 -15.68 7.59
N LEU A 213 -3.78 -16.71 6.93
CA LEU A 213 -4.90 -16.56 5.99
C LEU A 213 -6.24 -16.35 6.70
N SER A 214 -6.32 -16.56 8.02
CA SER A 214 -7.56 -16.35 8.79
C SER A 214 -7.86 -14.88 9.13
N ALA A 215 -6.93 -13.97 8.82
CA ALA A 215 -6.99 -12.55 9.17
C ALA A 215 -7.92 -11.72 8.27
N ALA A 216 -8.16 -12.15 7.03
CA ALA A 216 -8.97 -11.45 6.05
C ALA A 216 -9.61 -12.44 5.07
N ASP A 217 -10.80 -12.12 4.58
CA ASP A 217 -11.45 -12.88 3.52
C ASP A 217 -11.04 -12.27 2.17
N ALA A 218 -10.39 -13.05 1.29
CA ALA A 218 -9.93 -12.58 -0.02
C ALA A 218 -10.50 -13.43 -1.15
N GLU A 219 -11.08 -12.77 -2.14
CA GLU A 219 -11.56 -13.33 -3.40
C GLU A 219 -10.77 -12.67 -4.54
N VAL A 220 -9.99 -13.45 -5.28
CA VAL A 220 -9.12 -12.93 -6.35
C VAL A 220 -9.41 -13.73 -7.61
N ALA A 221 -9.91 -13.06 -8.64
CA ALA A 221 -10.03 -13.62 -9.98
C ALA A 221 -8.83 -13.17 -10.81
N LEU A 222 -8.10 -14.11 -11.41
CA LEU A 222 -6.92 -13.86 -12.23
C LEU A 222 -7.13 -14.41 -13.64
N SER A 223 -7.19 -13.51 -14.62
CA SER A 223 -7.18 -13.85 -16.04
C SER A 223 -5.81 -13.53 -16.64
N ALA A 224 -5.12 -14.54 -17.17
CA ALA A 224 -3.82 -14.37 -17.82
C ALA A 224 -3.84 -14.96 -19.24
N GLN A 225 -3.47 -14.18 -20.27
CA GLN A 225 -3.42 -14.73 -21.65
C GLN A 225 -2.28 -15.74 -21.83
N ALA A 226 -1.20 -15.61 -21.06
CA ALA A 226 -0.14 -16.59 -20.95
C ALA A 226 0.48 -16.56 -19.55
N VAL A 227 0.79 -17.74 -19.00
CA VAL A 227 1.56 -17.85 -17.76
C VAL A 227 2.85 -18.59 -18.06
N ARG A 228 4.00 -17.99 -17.74
CA ARG A 228 5.31 -18.60 -17.92
C ARG A 228 5.83 -19.14 -16.60
N PHE A 229 6.21 -20.41 -16.59
CA PHE A 229 6.84 -21.12 -15.48
C PHE A 229 8.18 -21.68 -15.97
N GLY A 230 9.26 -20.91 -15.79
CA GLY A 230 10.58 -21.30 -16.28
C GLY A 230 10.56 -21.52 -17.81
N ASP A 231 10.90 -22.73 -18.25
CA ASP A 231 10.90 -23.11 -19.67
C ASP A 231 9.50 -23.44 -20.24
N PHE A 232 8.47 -23.51 -19.39
CA PHE A 232 7.10 -23.85 -19.79
C PHE A 232 6.23 -22.60 -19.91
N ALA A 233 5.45 -22.51 -20.97
CA ALA A 233 4.44 -21.47 -21.16
C ALA A 233 3.05 -22.12 -21.27
N LEU A 234 2.14 -21.72 -20.39
CA LEU A 234 0.72 -22.04 -20.45
C LEU A 234 0.01 -20.94 -21.25
N GLY A 235 -0.98 -21.32 -22.06
CA GLY A 235 -1.81 -20.38 -22.81
C GLY A 235 -2.84 -19.65 -21.93
N ALA A 236 -3.92 -19.17 -22.54
CA ALA A 236 -4.95 -18.43 -21.82
C ALA A 236 -5.49 -19.24 -20.63
N THR A 237 -5.41 -18.65 -19.44
CA THR A 237 -5.75 -19.27 -18.17
C THR A 237 -6.65 -18.31 -17.37
N ASP A 238 -7.74 -18.83 -16.83
CA ASP A 238 -8.73 -18.12 -16.01
C ASP A 238 -8.85 -18.91 -14.70
N ILE A 239 -8.57 -18.27 -13.56
CA ILE A 239 -8.53 -18.91 -12.22
C ILE A 239 -9.19 -18.02 -11.18
#